data_AF-A0A5S6QBR1-F1
#
_entry.id   AF-A0A5S6QBR1-F1
#
_cell.length_a   1.000
_cell.length_b   1.000
_cell.length_c   1.000
_cell.angle_alpha   90.00
_cell.angle_beta   90.00
_cell.angle_gamma   90.00
#
_symmetry.space_group_name_H-M   'P 1'
#
loop_
_entity.id
_entity.type
_entity.pdbx_description
1 polymer ?
#
loop_
_entity_poly.entity_id
_entity_poly.type
_entity_poly.pdbx_seq_one_letter_code
_entity_poly.pdbx_strand_id
1 'polypeptide(L)'
;MKGYSKPCLPVIWRSNKNKWITRSLFREWFTSYFCLAVKEYCQAKNVESKALLVLDNAPGHPPDLNDLCDAVRVALLPSNTSCLIQPMDQGVITTFKAAYLRSTFQQALDFIGSATDHTVKEFWHGYHVMNAFVNLSAAWDEVQGSTLNAAWRMHYPGVATESSGPTESILHLHQEIDGLAHQVGDGEIKEKDIVSA
;
A
#
# COMPACT_ATOMS: atom_id res chain seq x y z
N MET A 1 -9.31 6.24 -18.52
CA MET A 1 -8.56 5.16 -19.19
C MET A 1 -9.26 4.79 -20.47
N LYS A 2 -8.81 5.36 -21.59
CA LYS A 2 -9.30 4.97 -22.92
C LYS A 2 -8.53 3.69 -23.32
N GLY A 3 -9.22 2.64 -23.73
CA GLY A 3 -8.59 1.40 -24.22
C GLY A 3 -8.27 0.31 -23.19
N TYR A 4 -8.59 0.47 -21.90
CA TYR A 4 -8.37 -0.57 -20.87
C TYR A 4 -9.67 -1.05 -20.24
N SER A 5 -9.78 -2.37 -20.05
CA SER A 5 -10.90 -3.01 -19.35
C SER A 5 -10.71 -2.91 -17.83
N LYS A 6 -11.64 -2.26 -17.13
CA LYS A 6 -11.55 -2.05 -15.66
C LYS A 6 -11.45 -3.34 -14.84
N PRO A 7 -12.16 -4.45 -15.18
CA PRO A 7 -12.03 -5.72 -14.47
C PRO A 7 -10.65 -6.39 -14.57
N CYS A 8 -9.83 -6.00 -15.55
CA CYS A 8 -8.49 -6.58 -15.76
C CYS A 8 -7.39 -5.78 -15.05
N LEU A 9 -7.74 -4.76 -14.27
CA LEU A 9 -6.78 -4.00 -13.51
C LEU A 9 -6.37 -4.79 -12.25
N PRO A 10 -5.09 -4.72 -11.83
CA PRO A 10 -4.64 -5.35 -10.59
C PRO A 10 -5.16 -4.61 -9.33
N VAL A 11 -5.99 -3.58 -9.51
CA VAL A 11 -6.53 -2.73 -8.44
C VAL A 11 -8.02 -2.50 -8.61
N ILE A 12 -8.71 -2.26 -7.49
CA ILE A 12 -10.11 -1.83 -7.50
C ILE A 12 -10.15 -0.34 -7.84
N TRP A 13 -10.46 0.00 -9.09
CA TRP A 13 -10.53 1.39 -9.53
C TRP A 13 -11.95 1.98 -9.43
N ARG A 14 -12.07 3.16 -8.80
CA ARG A 14 -13.28 4.00 -8.79
C ARG A 14 -12.89 5.45 -9.06
N SER A 15 -13.62 6.11 -9.97
CA SER A 15 -13.43 7.54 -10.22
C SER A 15 -14.29 8.36 -9.27
N ASN A 16 -13.71 9.34 -8.60
CA ASN A 16 -14.40 10.27 -7.74
C ASN A 16 -13.97 11.71 -8.05
N LYS A 17 -14.90 12.66 -8.00
CA LYS A 17 -14.58 14.09 -8.16
C LYS A 17 -13.93 14.67 -6.90
N ASN A 18 -14.20 14.08 -5.73
CA ASN A 18 -13.58 14.48 -4.48
C ASN A 18 -12.18 13.85 -4.37
N LYS A 19 -11.24 14.56 -3.74
CA LYS A 19 -9.86 14.08 -3.50
C LYS A 19 -9.73 12.99 -2.44
N TRP A 20 -10.84 12.59 -1.80
CA TRP A 20 -10.87 11.66 -0.67
C TRP A 20 -11.89 10.55 -0.92
N ILE A 21 -11.73 9.41 -0.24
CA ILE A 21 -12.72 8.34 -0.27
C ILE A 21 -14.05 8.84 0.33
N THR A 22 -15.16 8.54 -0.33
CA THR A 22 -16.50 8.86 0.19
C THR A 22 -17.04 7.67 0.97
N ARG A 23 -18.01 7.93 1.86
CA ARG A 23 -18.74 6.87 2.57
C ARG A 23 -19.38 5.85 1.63
N SER A 24 -19.91 6.29 0.48
CA SER A 24 -20.49 5.40 -0.52
C SER A 24 -19.45 4.46 -1.13
N LEU A 25 -18.27 4.98 -1.51
CA LEU A 25 -17.19 4.18 -2.08
C LEU A 25 -16.59 3.22 -1.04
N PHE A 26 -16.41 3.69 0.20
CA PHE A 26 -15.93 2.83 1.27
C PHE A 26 -16.92 1.71 1.58
N ARG A 27 -18.23 2.02 1.63
CA ARG A 27 -19.29 1.02 1.81
C ARG A 27 -19.25 -0.04 0.72
N GLU A 28 -19.17 0.38 -0.54
CA GLU A 28 -19.05 -0.53 -1.68
C GLU A 28 -17.80 -1.42 -1.54
N TRP A 29 -16.64 -0.83 -1.24
CA TRP A 29 -15.42 -1.60 -0.99
C TRP A 29 -15.61 -2.63 0.13
N PHE A 30 -16.19 -2.20 1.25
CA PHE A 30 -16.41 -3.04 2.42
C PHE A 30 -17.30 -4.24 2.10
N THR A 31 -18.47 -4.02 1.49
CA THR A 31 -19.45 -5.09 1.25
C THR A 31 -19.08 -5.97 0.06
N SER A 32 -18.62 -5.37 -1.04
CA SER A 32 -18.43 -6.08 -2.31
C SER A 32 -17.06 -6.72 -2.46
N TYR A 33 -16.06 -6.29 -1.67
CA TYR A 33 -14.69 -6.79 -1.78
C TYR A 33 -14.16 -7.32 -0.45
N PHE A 34 -14.11 -6.48 0.58
CA PHE A 34 -13.49 -6.87 1.86
C PHE A 34 -14.23 -8.02 2.54
N CYS A 35 -15.55 -7.90 2.73
CA CYS A 35 -16.35 -8.93 3.38
C CYS A 35 -16.38 -10.26 2.60
N LEU A 36 -16.36 -10.17 1.27
CA LEU A 36 -16.27 -11.36 0.41
C LEU A 36 -14.91 -12.05 0.57
N ALA A 37 -13.82 -11.29 0.51
CA ALA A 37 -12.47 -11.82 0.68
C ALA A 37 -12.26 -12.47 2.06
N VAL A 38 -12.82 -11.91 3.13
CA VAL A 38 -12.80 -12.53 4.46
C VAL A 38 -13.50 -13.88 4.45
N LYS A 39 -14.69 -13.97 3.86
CA LYS A 39 -15.45 -15.22 3.78
C LYS A 39 -14.69 -16.28 2.97
N GLU A 40 -14.16 -15.91 1.80
CA GLU A 40 -13.39 -16.80 0.94
C GLU A 40 -12.11 -17.30 1.63
N TYR A 41 -11.38 -16.41 2.31
CA TYR A 41 -10.19 -16.78 3.07
C TYR A 41 -10.52 -17.74 4.22
N CYS A 42 -11.54 -17.42 5.02
CA CYS A 42 -11.94 -18.27 6.15
C CYS A 42 -12.42 -19.65 5.67
N GLN A 43 -13.18 -19.72 4.58
CA GLN A 43 -13.58 -20.98 3.95
C GLN A 43 -12.37 -21.78 3.46
N ALA A 44 -11.43 -21.14 2.76
CA ALA A 44 -10.22 -21.80 2.26
C ALA A 44 -9.32 -22.32 3.40
N LYS A 45 -9.30 -21.63 4.55
CA LYS A 45 -8.55 -22.05 5.75
C LYS A 45 -9.34 -22.97 6.69
N ASN A 46 -10.59 -23.28 6.37
CA ASN A 46 -11.51 -24.05 7.22
C ASN A 46 -11.59 -23.50 8.66
N VAL A 47 -11.74 -22.18 8.78
CA VAL A 47 -11.93 -21.46 10.05
C VAL A 47 -13.26 -20.73 10.03
N GLU A 48 -13.74 -20.35 11.22
CA GLU A 48 -14.95 -19.55 11.35
C GLU A 48 -14.78 -18.21 10.61
N SER A 49 -15.85 -17.77 9.92
CA SER A 49 -15.87 -16.48 9.19
C SER A 49 -16.00 -15.32 10.17
N LYS A 50 -14.92 -15.04 10.91
CA LYS A 50 -14.80 -13.93 11.85
C LYS A 50 -13.52 -13.16 11.60
N ALA A 51 -13.64 -11.86 11.34
CA ALA A 51 -12.52 -10.94 11.22
C ALA A 51 -12.76 -9.65 12.02
N LEU A 52 -11.67 -9.01 12.42
CA LEU A 52 -11.67 -7.67 13.00
C LEU A 52 -11.04 -6.71 11.99
N LEU A 53 -11.79 -5.70 11.55
CA LEU A 53 -11.28 -4.58 10.78
C LEU A 53 -11.04 -3.39 11.72
N VAL A 54 -9.80 -2.95 11.81
CA VAL A 54 -9.40 -1.79 12.61
C VAL A 54 -9.23 -0.59 11.69
N LEU A 55 -9.92 0.51 11.98
CA LEU A 55 -9.90 1.74 11.18
C LEU A 55 -9.55 2.95 12.03
N ASP A 56 -8.99 3.99 11.39
CA ASP A 56 -8.91 5.32 12.02
C ASP A 56 -10.28 6.03 12.01
N ASN A 57 -10.31 7.24 12.58
CA ASN A 57 -11.53 8.04 12.68
C ASN A 57 -11.76 8.96 11.44
N ALA A 58 -11.36 8.53 10.24
CA ALA A 58 -11.51 9.34 9.03
C ALA A 58 -12.99 9.59 8.66
N PRO A 59 -13.37 10.81 8.19
CA PRO A 59 -14.76 11.15 7.84
C PRO A 59 -15.40 10.28 6.75
N GLY A 60 -14.56 9.64 5.93
CA GLY A 60 -14.95 8.75 4.85
C GLY A 60 -15.48 7.39 5.32
N HIS A 61 -15.28 7.03 6.59
CA HIS A 61 -15.75 5.77 7.17
C HIS A 61 -17.25 5.85 7.50
N PRO A 62 -18.09 4.95 6.96
CA PRO A 62 -19.49 4.87 7.36
C PRO A 62 -19.62 4.43 8.83
N PRO A 63 -20.53 5.03 9.61
CA PRO A 63 -20.70 4.66 11.02
C PRO A 63 -21.41 3.31 11.22
N ASP A 64 -22.10 2.82 10.20
CA ASP A 64 -22.96 1.64 10.22
C ASP A 64 -22.29 0.38 9.65
N LEU A 65 -20.96 0.35 9.51
CA LEU A 65 -20.25 -0.78 8.90
C LEU A 65 -20.48 -2.11 9.62
N ASN A 66 -20.63 -2.10 10.95
CA ASN A 66 -20.89 -3.32 11.74
C ASN A 66 -22.24 -3.97 11.38
N ASP A 67 -23.19 -3.22 10.84
CA ASP A 67 -24.52 -3.72 10.47
C ASP A 67 -24.53 -4.33 9.06
N LEU A 68 -23.45 -4.18 8.30
CA LEU A 68 -23.37 -4.58 6.89
C LEU A 68 -22.80 -5.99 6.68
N CYS A 69 -22.13 -6.57 7.68
CA CYS A 69 -21.55 -7.91 7.57
C CYS A 69 -21.30 -8.57 8.94
N ASP A 70 -22.06 -9.61 9.23
CA ASP A 70 -21.93 -10.38 10.48
C ASP A 70 -20.55 -11.05 10.67
N ALA A 71 -19.84 -11.31 9.57
CA ALA A 71 -18.52 -11.95 9.59
C ALA A 71 -17.39 -10.97 9.98
N VAL A 72 -17.65 -9.66 9.97
CA VAL A 72 -16.63 -8.64 10.18
C VAL A 72 -17.07 -7.69 11.29
N ARG A 73 -16.32 -7.68 12.39
CA ARG A 73 -16.44 -6.62 13.39
C ARG A 73 -15.54 -5.46 13.01
N VAL A 74 -16.05 -4.24 13.08
CA VAL A 74 -15.28 -3.01 12.86
C VAL A 74 -15.01 -2.30 14.18
N ALA A 75 -13.74 -2.00 14.44
CA ALA A 75 -13.29 -1.22 15.59
C ALA A 75 -12.60 0.07 15.12
N LEU A 76 -12.99 1.20 15.71
CA LEU A 76 -12.37 2.49 15.44
C LEU A 76 -11.28 2.77 16.48
N LEU A 77 -10.12 3.22 16.02
CA LEU A 77 -9.05 3.68 16.89
C LEU A 77 -9.43 5.03 17.54
N PRO A 78 -8.88 5.33 18.73
CA PRO A 78 -8.98 6.66 19.32
C PRO A 78 -8.51 7.75 18.36
N SER A 79 -9.08 8.95 18.48
CA SER A 79 -8.65 10.07 17.65
C SER A 79 -7.21 10.47 17.94
N ASN A 80 -6.48 10.91 16.91
CA ASN A 80 -5.08 11.37 16.99
C ASN A 80 -4.05 10.32 17.45
N THR A 81 -4.37 9.03 17.38
CA THR A 81 -3.41 7.96 17.70
C THR A 81 -2.99 7.12 16.50
N SER A 82 -3.52 7.39 15.29
CA SER A 82 -3.30 6.54 14.11
C SER A 82 -1.82 6.25 13.86
N CYS A 83 -0.97 7.29 13.80
CA CYS A 83 0.46 7.10 13.56
C CYS A 83 1.18 6.24 14.62
N LEU A 84 0.64 6.15 15.83
CA LEU A 84 1.26 5.41 16.95
C LEU A 84 0.80 3.95 17.01
N ILE A 85 -0.44 3.67 16.64
CA ILE A 85 -1.04 2.35 16.90
C ILE A 85 -1.69 1.72 15.68
N GLN A 86 -1.96 2.46 14.61
CA GLN A 86 -2.61 1.91 13.43
C GLN A 86 -1.62 0.96 12.72
N PRO A 87 -1.96 -0.33 12.51
CA PRO A 87 -0.99 -1.31 12.02
C PRO A 87 -0.35 -0.96 10.67
N MET A 88 -1.11 -0.40 9.72
CA MET A 88 -0.55 -0.01 8.42
C MET A 88 0.54 1.07 8.54
N ASP A 89 0.43 1.96 9.53
CA ASP A 89 1.43 2.98 9.88
C ASP A 89 2.65 2.39 10.62
N GLN A 90 2.56 1.15 11.11
CA GLN A 90 3.67 0.44 11.76
C GLN A 90 4.59 -0.30 10.77
N GLY A 91 4.90 0.36 9.66
CA GLY A 91 5.90 -0.09 8.67
C GLY A 91 5.34 -0.70 7.39
N VAL A 92 4.07 -1.12 7.33
CA VAL A 92 3.48 -1.68 6.10
C VAL A 92 3.46 -0.65 4.98
N ILE A 93 2.96 0.56 5.26
CA ILE A 93 2.88 1.65 4.28
C ILE A 93 4.29 2.06 3.84
N THR A 94 5.24 2.19 4.76
CA THR A 94 6.61 2.59 4.44
C THR A 94 7.29 1.56 3.55
N THR A 95 7.22 0.27 3.89
CA THR A 95 7.80 -0.81 3.07
C THR A 95 7.18 -0.84 1.67
N PHE A 96 5.85 -0.73 1.59
CA PHE A 96 5.14 -0.68 0.32
C PHE A 96 5.59 0.49 -0.57
N LYS A 97 5.68 1.70 0.00
CA LYS A 97 6.13 2.89 -0.75
C LYS A 97 7.59 2.79 -1.18
N ALA A 98 8.45 2.24 -0.33
CA ALA A 98 9.84 2.01 -0.67
C ALA A 98 9.97 1.05 -1.87
N ALA A 99 9.26 -0.09 -1.85
CA ALA A 99 9.23 -1.03 -2.97
C ALA A 99 8.73 -0.38 -4.27
N TYR A 100 7.66 0.41 -4.18
CA TYR A 100 7.11 1.16 -5.32
C TYR A 100 8.13 2.16 -5.91
N LEU A 101 8.78 2.95 -5.04
CA LEU A 101 9.77 3.96 -5.46
C LEU A 101 10.98 3.31 -6.10
N ARG A 102 11.51 2.25 -5.49
CA ARG A 102 12.63 1.48 -6.03
C ARG A 102 12.34 0.99 -7.44
N SER A 103 11.18 0.34 -7.65
CA SER A 103 10.78 -0.13 -8.98
C SER A 103 10.66 1.02 -9.99
N THR A 104 10.11 2.15 -9.56
CA THR A 104 9.93 3.32 -10.43
C THR A 104 11.26 3.95 -10.83
N PHE A 105 12.22 4.08 -9.90
CA PHE A 105 13.54 4.60 -10.22
C PHE A 105 14.37 3.64 -11.06
N GLN A 106 14.28 2.33 -10.82
CA GLN A 106 14.93 1.36 -11.69
C GLN A 106 14.42 1.46 -13.13
N GLN A 107 13.09 1.56 -13.32
CA GLN A 107 12.51 1.76 -14.66
C GLN A 107 12.97 3.08 -15.30
N ALA A 108 13.13 4.14 -14.52
CA ALA A 108 13.64 5.41 -15.02
C ALA A 108 15.10 5.28 -15.50
N LEU A 109 15.95 4.60 -14.72
CA LEU A 109 17.34 4.34 -15.10
C LEU A 109 17.45 3.45 -16.34
N ASP A 110 16.65 2.38 -16.41
CA ASP A 110 16.62 1.50 -17.57
C ASP A 110 16.21 2.26 -18.83
N PHE A 111 15.24 3.18 -18.71
CA PHE A 111 14.83 4.06 -19.80
C PHE A 111 15.95 5.00 -20.24
N ILE A 112 16.60 5.70 -19.30
CA ILE A 112 17.71 6.63 -19.58
C ILE A 112 18.91 5.88 -20.19
N GLY A 113 19.21 4.67 -19.70
CA GLY A 113 20.30 3.84 -20.20
C GLY A 113 20.05 3.23 -21.59
N SER A 114 18.81 3.26 -22.07
CA SER A 114 18.44 2.62 -23.35
C SER A 114 18.77 3.45 -24.59
N ALA A 115 18.95 4.77 -24.47
CA ALA A 115 19.37 5.64 -25.57
C ALA A 115 20.04 6.92 -25.03
N THR A 116 20.97 7.48 -25.81
CA THR A 116 21.78 8.64 -25.38
C THR A 116 21.00 9.96 -25.25
N ASP A 117 19.85 10.06 -25.90
CA ASP A 117 18.96 11.23 -25.87
C ASP A 117 17.83 11.09 -24.84
N HIS A 118 17.64 9.90 -24.25
CA HIS A 118 16.62 9.67 -23.24
C HIS A 118 16.94 10.39 -21.94
N THR A 119 15.96 11.14 -21.44
CA THR A 119 16.05 11.91 -20.20
C THR A 119 15.01 11.46 -19.18
N VAL A 120 15.26 11.79 -17.91
CA VAL A 120 14.27 11.64 -16.81
C VAL A 120 12.94 12.31 -17.18
N LYS A 121 13.01 13.47 -17.85
CA LYS A 121 11.83 14.22 -18.28
C LYS A 121 10.98 13.44 -19.29
N GLU A 122 11.60 12.74 -20.22
CA GLU A 122 10.89 11.91 -21.21
C GLU A 122 10.30 10.65 -20.58
N PHE A 123 11.01 10.03 -19.64
CA PHE A 123 10.45 8.95 -18.83
C PHE A 123 9.14 9.39 -18.16
N TRP A 124 9.14 10.53 -17.48
CA TRP A 124 7.94 11.04 -16.81
C TRP A 124 6.82 11.44 -17.78
N HIS A 125 7.14 11.95 -18.97
CA HIS A 125 6.14 12.19 -20.00
C HIS A 125 5.48 10.90 -20.50
N GLY A 126 6.23 9.79 -20.58
CA GLY A 126 5.71 8.47 -20.91
C GLY A 126 5.01 7.76 -19.74
N TYR A 127 5.26 8.19 -18.50
CA TYR A 127 4.73 7.54 -17.32
C TYR A 127 3.23 7.81 -17.13
N HIS A 128 2.41 6.79 -17.30
CA HIS A 128 0.95 6.88 -17.17
C HIS A 128 0.38 5.96 -16.08
N VAL A 129 -0.89 6.14 -15.74
CA VAL A 129 -1.58 5.43 -14.65
C VAL A 129 -1.47 3.90 -14.68
N MET A 130 -1.33 3.28 -15.86
CA MET A 130 -1.15 1.82 -15.94
C MET A 130 0.21 1.37 -15.40
N ASN A 131 1.27 2.16 -15.59
CA ASN A 131 2.58 1.88 -15.01
C ASN A 131 2.47 1.97 -13.49
N ALA A 132 1.74 2.97 -12.99
CA ALA A 132 1.46 3.09 -11.57
C ALA A 132 0.71 1.86 -11.04
N PHE A 133 -0.30 1.34 -11.73
CA PHE A 133 -1.01 0.13 -11.28
C PHE A 133 -0.14 -1.12 -11.27
N VAL A 134 0.72 -1.29 -12.28
CA VAL A 134 1.68 -2.41 -12.30
C VAL A 134 2.66 -2.29 -11.13
N ASN A 135 3.21 -1.09 -10.90
CA ASN A 135 4.13 -0.85 -9.79
C ASN A 135 3.44 -1.02 -8.43
N LEU A 136 2.18 -0.57 -8.28
CA LEU A 136 1.39 -0.77 -7.06
C LEU A 136 1.17 -2.26 -6.78
N SER A 137 0.84 -3.05 -7.80
CA SER A 137 0.67 -4.50 -7.64
C SER A 137 1.97 -5.17 -7.23
N ALA A 138 3.05 -4.90 -7.96
CA ALA A 138 4.36 -5.48 -7.67
C ALA A 138 4.87 -5.10 -6.28
N ALA A 139 4.74 -3.83 -5.89
CA ALA A 139 5.13 -3.36 -4.57
C ALA A 139 4.33 -4.01 -3.44
N TRP A 140 3.05 -4.32 -3.67
CA TRP A 140 2.23 -5.04 -2.68
C TRP A 140 2.68 -6.50 -2.52
N ASP A 141 3.00 -7.17 -3.62
CA ASP A 141 3.49 -8.56 -3.61
C ASP A 141 4.84 -8.70 -2.89
N GLU A 142 5.63 -7.62 -2.83
CA GLU A 142 6.88 -7.58 -2.07
C GLU A 142 6.70 -7.41 -0.56
N VAL A 143 5.53 -6.95 -0.10
CA VAL A 143 5.27 -6.79 1.34
C VAL A 143 5.16 -8.17 1.99
N GLN A 144 6.21 -8.53 2.73
CA GLN A 144 6.30 -9.85 3.35
C GLN A 144 5.30 -10.04 4.50
N GLY A 145 4.87 -11.27 4.71
CA GLY A 145 4.04 -11.65 5.86
C GLY A 145 4.69 -11.32 7.22
N SER A 146 6.02 -11.32 7.31
CA SER A 146 6.77 -10.85 8.49
C SER A 146 6.53 -9.37 8.79
N THR A 147 6.47 -8.52 7.75
CA THR A 147 6.14 -7.10 7.87
C THR A 147 4.70 -6.92 8.33
N LEU A 148 3.77 -7.68 7.74
CA LEU A 148 2.36 -7.66 8.14
C LEU A 148 2.17 -8.13 9.59
N ASN A 149 2.91 -9.14 10.05
CA ASN A 149 2.82 -9.62 11.42
C ASN A 149 3.45 -8.63 12.42
N ALA A 150 4.60 -8.05 12.09
CA ALA A 150 5.28 -7.08 12.93
C ALA A 150 4.45 -5.80 13.15
N ALA A 151 3.66 -5.40 12.15
CA ALA A 151 2.74 -4.27 12.25
C ALA A 151 1.73 -4.37 13.40
N TRP A 152 1.41 -5.60 13.83
CA TRP A 152 0.48 -5.86 14.93
C TRP A 152 1.14 -5.85 16.31
N ARG A 153 2.46 -5.63 16.41
CA ARG A 153 3.20 -5.73 17.68
C ARG A 153 2.59 -4.90 18.81
N MET A 154 2.01 -3.74 18.52
CA MET A 154 1.39 -2.85 19.52
C MET A 154 0.06 -3.39 20.08
N HIS A 155 -0.69 -4.16 19.30
CA HIS A 155 -2.01 -4.68 19.70
C HIS A 155 -1.99 -6.16 20.07
N TYR A 156 -1.09 -6.93 19.44
CA TYR A 156 -0.96 -8.36 19.65
C TYR A 156 0.50 -8.81 19.56
N PRO A 157 1.31 -8.54 20.61
CA PRO A 157 2.75 -8.81 20.59
C PRO A 157 3.14 -10.26 20.26
N GLY A 158 2.28 -11.23 20.61
CA GLY A 158 2.55 -12.66 20.38
C GLY A 158 2.57 -13.08 18.90
N VAL A 159 2.07 -12.26 17.98
CA VAL A 159 2.12 -12.51 16.53
C VAL A 159 3.42 -12.02 15.89
N ALA A 160 4.10 -11.06 16.51
CA ALA A 160 5.40 -10.59 16.05
C ALA A 160 6.51 -11.51 16.57
N THR A 161 6.67 -12.71 15.99
CA THR A 161 7.77 -13.62 16.37
C THR A 161 9.12 -13.08 15.89
N GLU A 162 10.18 -13.32 16.67
CA GLU A 162 11.48 -12.61 16.65
C GLU A 162 12.39 -12.82 15.42
N SER A 163 11.99 -13.59 14.40
CA SER A 163 12.87 -13.86 13.26
C SER A 163 12.77 -12.79 12.17
N SER A 164 13.81 -11.94 12.10
CA SER A 164 14.12 -10.90 11.11
C SER A 164 13.14 -9.72 11.06
N GLY A 165 13.50 -8.63 11.74
CA GLY A 165 12.67 -7.43 11.83
C GLY A 165 12.47 -6.71 10.50
N PRO A 166 11.36 -5.97 10.33
CA PRO A 166 11.12 -5.11 9.17
C PRO A 166 12.24 -4.10 8.91
N THR A 167 12.97 -3.74 9.96
CA THR A 167 13.95 -2.66 9.98
C THR A 167 15.17 -2.91 9.09
N GLU A 168 15.66 -4.15 8.98
CA GLU A 168 16.86 -4.43 8.17
C GLU A 168 16.54 -4.43 6.66
N SER A 169 15.38 -5.01 6.30
CA SER A 169 14.86 -5.01 4.93
C SER A 169 14.55 -3.59 4.44
N ILE A 170 13.93 -2.75 5.30
CA ILE A 170 13.57 -1.38 4.90
C ILE A 170 14.79 -0.45 4.80
N LEU A 171 15.80 -0.63 5.66
CA LEU A 171 17.06 0.12 5.57
C LEU A 171 17.79 -0.20 4.26
N HIS A 172 17.85 -1.48 3.89
CA HIS A 172 18.42 -1.89 2.61
C HIS A 172 17.66 -1.29 1.43
N LEU A 173 16.33 -1.32 1.46
CA LEU A 173 15.49 -0.69 0.44
C LEU A 173 15.76 0.82 0.35
N HIS A 174 15.89 1.53 1.47
CA HIS A 174 16.20 2.95 1.46
C HIS A 174 17.59 3.23 0.85
N GLN A 175 18.59 2.42 1.16
CA GLN A 175 19.93 2.54 0.56
C GLN A 175 19.92 2.29 -0.95
N GLU A 176 19.18 1.28 -1.41
CA GLU A 176 18.97 1.02 -2.83
C GLU A 176 18.30 2.23 -3.51
N ILE A 177 17.20 2.73 -2.93
CA ILE A 177 16.47 3.87 -3.48
C ILE A 177 17.36 5.11 -3.54
N ASP A 178 18.15 5.37 -2.49
CA ASP A 178 19.07 6.50 -2.46
C ASP A 178 20.13 6.39 -3.56
N GLY A 179 20.72 5.20 -3.74
CA GLY A 179 21.66 4.92 -4.82
C GLY A 179 21.04 5.10 -6.22
N LEU A 180 19.79 4.67 -6.41
CA LEU A 180 19.06 4.86 -7.67
C LEU A 180 18.72 6.34 -7.89
N ALA A 181 18.26 7.05 -6.86
CA ALA A 181 17.88 8.45 -6.91
C ALA A 181 19.06 9.35 -7.30
N HIS A 182 20.24 9.09 -6.74
CA HIS A 182 21.48 9.80 -7.13
C HIS A 182 21.83 9.60 -8.61
N GLN A 183 21.62 8.40 -9.16
CA GLN A 183 21.87 8.11 -10.57
C GLN A 183 20.82 8.76 -11.49
N VAL A 184 19.57 8.85 -11.05
CA VAL A 184 18.49 9.50 -11.81
C VAL A 184 18.62 11.01 -11.80
N GLY A 185 18.97 11.61 -10.65
CA GLY A 185 18.76 13.03 -10.39
C GLY A 185 19.98 13.95 -10.42
N ASP A 186 21.18 13.46 -10.74
CA ASP A 186 22.44 14.23 -10.67
C ASP A 186 22.58 15.01 -9.32
N GLY A 187 22.10 14.43 -8.22
CA GLY A 187 22.27 14.94 -6.85
C GLY A 187 21.13 15.79 -6.23
N GLU A 188 19.95 15.91 -6.83
CA GLU A 188 18.88 16.77 -6.28
C GLU A 188 17.87 16.10 -5.31
N ILE A 189 17.84 14.77 -5.18
CA ILE A 189 16.91 14.07 -4.27
C ILE A 189 17.60 13.84 -2.92
N LYS A 190 17.06 14.40 -1.83
CA LYS A 190 17.64 14.25 -0.49
C LYS A 190 16.95 13.11 0.27
N GLU A 191 17.69 12.44 1.15
CA GLU A 191 17.21 11.34 2.02
C GLU A 191 15.86 11.65 2.71
N LYS A 192 15.68 12.89 3.19
CA LYS A 192 14.43 13.37 3.81
C LYS A 192 13.19 13.28 2.90
N ASP A 193 13.36 13.32 1.57
CA ASP A 193 12.28 13.25 0.58
C ASP A 193 11.86 11.79 0.32
N ILE A 194 12.69 10.82 0.70
CA ILE A 194 12.40 9.37 0.66
C ILE A 194 11.72 8.93 1.97
N VAL A 195 12.21 9.42 3.13
CA VAL A 195 11.68 9.03 4.46
C VAL A 195 10.32 9.68 4.77
N SER A 196 9.97 10.78 4.10
CA SER A 196 8.67 11.45 4.25
C SER A 196 7.60 11.06 3.22
N ALA A 197 7.95 10.21 2.24
CA ALA A 197 7.06 9.78 1.17
C ALA A 197 6.01 8.79 1.64
#